data_AF-A0A495YDK9-F1
#
_entry.id   AF-A0A495YDK9-F1
#
_cell.length_a   1.000
_cell.length_b   1.000
_cell.length_c   1.000
_cell.angle_alpha   90.00
_cell.angle_beta   90.00
_cell.angle_gamma   90.00
#
_symmetry.space_group_name_H-M   'P 1'
#
loop_
_entity.id
_entity.type
_entity.pdbx_description
1 polymer ?
#
loop_
_entity_poly.entity_id
_entity_poly.type
_entity_poly.pdbx_seq_one_letter_code
_entity_poly.pdbx_strand_id
1 'polypeptide(L)'
;MTALSDRSQRIAELESALANGFPSESTVVTDADDVSGRLTIHVSWVRVPADDSARAWRCAVDLRLDPDVLVRYGSLGAADRLRVRTQLCDRARRAVDEQKPRIEDAAIDCSVALDVTHAEFERALQAP
;
A
#
# COMPACT_ATOMS: atom_id res chain seq x y z
N MET A 1 16.25 -0.37 -23.70
CA MET A 1 14.81 -0.68 -23.53
C MET A 1 14.52 -1.57 -22.30
N THR A 2 15.45 -1.79 -21.38
CA THR A 2 15.31 -2.73 -20.24
C THR A 2 14.95 -2.07 -18.90
N ALA A 3 15.29 -0.79 -18.70
CA ALA A 3 15.06 -0.10 -17.43
C ALA A 3 13.58 0.24 -17.19
N LEU A 4 12.85 0.66 -18.25
CA LEU A 4 11.41 0.94 -18.15
C LEU A 4 10.60 -0.33 -17.85
N SER A 5 10.98 -1.47 -18.45
CA SER A 5 10.36 -2.76 -18.15
C SER A 5 10.65 -3.24 -16.73
N ASP A 6 11.85 -2.99 -16.19
CA ASP A 6 12.15 -3.36 -14.80
C ASP A 6 11.37 -2.49 -13.81
N ARG A 7 11.26 -1.18 -14.06
CA ARG A 7 10.42 -0.30 -13.23
C ARG A 7 8.97 -0.75 -13.20
N SER A 8 8.33 -0.92 -14.36
CA SER A 8 6.93 -1.37 -14.43
C SER A 8 6.74 -2.74 -13.77
N GLN A 9 7.72 -3.64 -13.89
CA GLN A 9 7.69 -4.93 -13.19
C GLN A 9 7.71 -4.76 -11.66
N ARG A 10 8.52 -3.84 -11.12
CA ARG A 10 8.56 -3.57 -9.67
C ARG A 10 7.27 -2.93 -9.17
N ILE A 11 6.65 -2.06 -9.97
CA ILE A 11 5.34 -1.47 -9.64
C ILE A 11 4.30 -2.57 -9.56
N ALA A 12 4.18 -3.41 -10.59
CA ALA A 12 3.24 -4.53 -10.61
C ALA A 12 3.46 -5.51 -9.43
N GLU A 13 4.70 -5.72 -9.00
CA GLU A 13 5.03 -6.54 -7.83
C GLU A 13 4.47 -5.92 -6.52
N LEU A 14 4.58 -4.61 -6.36
CA LEU A 14 4.04 -3.86 -5.22
C LEU A 14 2.51 -3.82 -5.24
N GLU A 15 1.91 -3.55 -6.41
CA GLU A 15 0.46 -3.56 -6.61
C GLU A 15 -0.14 -4.92 -6.25
N SER A 16 0.44 -6.01 -6.76
CA SER A 16 0.00 -7.36 -6.44
C SER A 16 0.12 -7.69 -4.96
N ALA A 17 1.21 -7.25 -4.30
CA ALA A 17 1.37 -7.45 -2.87
C ALA A 17 0.28 -6.71 -2.06
N LEU A 18 -0.06 -5.49 -2.44
CA LEU A 18 -1.11 -4.72 -1.77
C LEU A 18 -2.50 -5.29 -2.04
N ALA A 19 -2.80 -5.69 -3.28
CA ALA A 19 -4.06 -6.38 -3.61
C ALA A 19 -4.27 -7.63 -2.75
N ASN A 20 -3.20 -8.43 -2.56
CA ASN A 20 -3.22 -9.61 -1.71
C ASN A 20 -3.28 -9.28 -0.20
N GLY A 21 -2.76 -8.12 0.21
CA GLY A 21 -2.81 -7.64 1.59
C GLY A 21 -4.20 -7.17 2.02
N PHE A 22 -5.04 -6.77 1.06
CA PHE A 22 -6.41 -6.30 1.27
C PHE A 22 -7.41 -7.10 0.41
N PRO A 23 -7.60 -8.40 0.67
CA PRO A 23 -8.47 -9.23 -0.16
C PRO A 23 -9.94 -8.85 0.03
N SER A 24 -10.54 -8.31 -1.04
CA SER A 24 -11.98 -8.02 -1.17
C SER A 24 -12.35 -8.18 -2.65
N GLU A 25 -13.58 -8.61 -2.95
CA GLU A 25 -14.07 -8.67 -4.34
C GLU A 25 -14.13 -7.28 -4.99
N SER A 26 -14.11 -6.21 -4.18
CA SER A 26 -14.11 -4.82 -4.62
C SER A 26 -12.73 -4.15 -4.55
N THR A 27 -11.65 -4.92 -4.39
CA THR A 27 -10.29 -4.35 -4.32
C THR A 27 -9.89 -3.77 -5.67
N VAL A 28 -9.59 -2.48 -5.68
CA VAL A 28 -9.09 -1.73 -6.83
C VAL A 28 -7.70 -1.21 -6.48
N VAL A 29 -6.72 -1.46 -7.35
CA VAL A 29 -5.36 -0.94 -7.26
C VAL A 29 -5.07 -0.10 -8.49
N THR A 30 -4.53 1.09 -8.29
CA THR A 30 -4.09 2.00 -9.35
C THR A 30 -2.82 2.71 -8.94
N ASP A 31 -1.88 2.86 -9.86
CA ASP A 31 -0.68 3.67 -9.64
C ASP A 31 -0.69 4.98 -10.44
N ALA A 32 0.01 5.98 -9.91
CA ALA A 32 0.23 7.25 -10.58
C ALA A 32 1.60 7.83 -10.22
N ASP A 33 2.29 8.34 -11.23
CA ASP A 33 3.52 9.12 -11.07
C ASP A 33 3.19 10.61 -10.96
N ASP A 34 3.86 11.29 -10.02
CA ASP A 34 3.81 12.74 -9.94
C ASP A 34 4.97 13.42 -10.69
N VAL A 35 4.88 14.74 -10.83
CA VAL A 35 5.91 15.56 -11.50
C VAL A 35 7.27 15.56 -10.79
N SER A 36 7.30 15.15 -9.51
CA SER A 36 8.51 15.02 -8.70
C SER A 36 9.16 13.64 -8.85
N GLY A 37 8.54 12.73 -9.59
CA GLY A 37 8.97 11.35 -9.75
C GLY A 37 8.58 10.44 -8.58
N ARG A 38 7.70 10.90 -7.69
CA ARG A 38 7.12 10.04 -6.64
C ARG A 38 6.05 9.15 -7.26
N LEU A 39 6.02 7.91 -6.80
CA LEU A 39 4.99 6.94 -7.17
C LEU A 39 3.93 6.91 -6.07
N THR A 40 2.67 7.06 -6.43
CA THR A 40 1.55 6.77 -5.53
C THR A 40 0.85 5.50 -6.00
N ILE A 41 0.79 4.48 -5.14
CA ILE A 41 -0.06 3.31 -5.35
C ILE A 41 -1.29 3.48 -4.46
N HIS A 42 -2.44 3.68 -5.08
CA HIS A 42 -3.74 3.75 -4.42
C HIS A 42 -4.38 2.37 -4.40
N VAL A 43 -4.81 1.92 -3.23
CA VAL A 43 -5.60 0.70 -3.06
C VAL A 43 -6.87 1.04 -2.32
N SER A 44 -8.02 0.72 -2.91
CA SER A 44 -9.32 0.84 -2.25
C SER A 44 -10.06 -0.48 -2.22
N TRP A 45 -10.82 -0.72 -1.16
CA TRP A 45 -11.63 -1.93 -1.00
C TRP A 45 -12.84 -1.66 -0.10
N VAL A 46 -13.82 -2.55 -0.17
CA VAL A 46 -14.94 -2.56 0.77
C VAL A 46 -14.60 -3.49 1.93
N ARG A 47 -14.68 -2.97 3.16
CA ARG A 47 -14.60 -3.76 4.38
C ARG A 47 -16.02 -4.11 4.81
N VAL A 48 -16.31 -5.41 4.84
CA VAL A 48 -17.56 -5.94 5.38
C VAL A 48 -17.36 -6.12 6.89
N PRO A 49 -18.17 -5.46 7.74
CA PRO A 49 -18.08 -5.65 9.17
C PRO A 49 -18.50 -7.07 9.57
N ALA A 50 -17.97 -7.55 10.70
CA ALA A 50 -18.30 -8.87 11.24
C ALA A 50 -19.69 -8.94 11.89
N ASP A 51 -20.33 -7.78 12.09
CA ASP A 51 -21.68 -7.65 12.62
C ASP A 51 -22.64 -7.42 11.44
N ASP A 52 -23.64 -8.30 11.29
CA ASP A 52 -24.64 -8.25 10.21
C ASP A 52 -25.46 -6.95 10.21
N SER A 53 -25.49 -6.22 11.33
CA SER A 53 -26.17 -4.92 11.44
C SER A 53 -25.31 -3.72 11.03
N ALA A 54 -24.01 -3.92 10.87
CA ALA A 54 -23.08 -2.84 10.54
C ALA A 54 -22.99 -2.62 9.03
N ARG A 55 -22.86 -1.35 8.62
CA ARG A 55 -22.76 -0.98 7.20
C ARG A 55 -21.37 -1.31 6.66
N ALA A 56 -21.32 -1.87 5.46
CA ALA A 56 -20.08 -1.97 4.71
C ALA A 56 -19.53 -0.57 4.43
N TRP A 57 -18.21 -0.41 4.49
CA TRP A 57 -17.55 0.87 4.27
C TRP A 57 -16.33 0.75 3.39
N ARG A 58 -16.01 1.83 2.67
CA ARG A 58 -14.88 1.84 1.74
C ARG A 58 -13.63 2.31 2.47
N CYS A 59 -12.59 1.49 2.43
CA CYS A 59 -11.26 1.89 2.85
C CYS A 59 -10.39 2.21 1.65
N ALA A 60 -9.41 3.06 1.88
CA ALA A 60 -8.37 3.34 0.92
C ALA A 60 -7.00 3.51 1.62
N VAL A 61 -5.95 3.13 0.90
CA VAL A 61 -4.56 3.39 1.27
C VAL A 61 -3.88 4.05 0.07
N ASP A 62 -3.32 5.23 0.29
CA ASP A 62 -2.37 5.84 -0.63
C ASP A 62 -0.95 5.55 -0.13
N LEU A 63 -0.23 4.67 -0.82
CA LEU A 63 1.19 4.43 -0.55
C LEU A 63 2.03 5.34 -1.44
N ARG A 64 2.74 6.31 -0.84
CA ARG A 64 3.52 7.32 -1.56
C ARG A 64 5.00 7.03 -1.42
N LEU A 65 5.63 6.58 -2.48
CA LEU A 65 7.03 6.20 -2.50
C LEU A 65 7.89 7.35 -3.03
N ASP A 66 8.95 7.67 -2.29
CA ASP A 66 9.98 8.59 -2.77
C ASP A 66 10.67 8.04 -4.03
N PRO A 67 11.19 8.91 -4.93
CA PRO A 67 11.71 8.48 -6.22
C PRO A 67 12.85 7.46 -6.11
N ASP A 68 13.70 7.60 -5.10
CA ASP A 68 14.84 6.73 -4.84
C ASP A 68 14.45 5.38 -4.22
N VAL A 69 13.28 5.30 -3.58
CA VAL A 69 12.77 4.07 -2.96
C VAL A 69 12.50 3.01 -4.02
N LEU A 70 11.88 3.37 -5.14
CA LEU A 70 11.59 2.42 -6.21
C LEU A 70 12.89 1.92 -6.89
N VAL A 71 13.87 2.80 -7.06
CA VAL A 71 15.21 2.44 -7.56
C VAL A 71 15.89 1.47 -6.59
N ARG A 72 15.88 1.79 -5.30
CA ARG A 72 16.44 0.94 -4.25
C ARG A 72 15.77 -0.42 -4.22
N TYR A 73 14.44 -0.45 -4.28
CA TYR A 73 13.65 -1.68 -4.32
C TYR A 73 13.98 -2.57 -5.53
N GLY A 74 14.19 -1.99 -6.71
CA GLY A 74 14.65 -2.72 -7.90
C GLY A 74 16.03 -3.37 -7.73
N SER A 75 16.93 -2.75 -6.95
CA SER A 75 18.27 -3.27 -6.70
C SER A 75 18.32 -4.46 -5.71
N LEU A 76 17.24 -4.71 -4.97
CA LEU A 76 17.20 -5.75 -3.94
C LEU A 76 17.09 -7.16 -4.53
N GLY A 77 17.52 -8.16 -3.76
CA GLY A 77 17.23 -9.57 -4.06
C GLY A 77 15.76 -9.92 -3.79
N ALA A 78 15.30 -11.07 -4.29
CA ALA A 78 13.90 -11.49 -4.14
C ALA A 78 13.45 -11.64 -2.68
N ALA A 79 14.34 -12.11 -1.79
CA ALA A 79 14.04 -12.28 -0.36
C ALA A 79 13.82 -10.91 0.33
N ASP A 80 14.69 -9.95 0.05
CA ASP A 80 14.60 -8.60 0.60
C ASP A 80 13.36 -7.86 0.07
N ARG A 81 13.05 -8.01 -1.23
CA ARG A 81 11.81 -7.47 -1.80
C ARG A 81 10.56 -8.06 -1.15
N LEU A 82 10.55 -9.37 -0.89
CA LEU A 82 9.45 -10.02 -0.16
C LEU A 82 9.29 -9.43 1.24
N ARG A 83 10.40 -9.26 1.98
CA ARG A 83 10.35 -8.66 3.33
C ARG A 83 9.76 -7.26 3.31
N VAL A 84 10.24 -6.40 2.40
CA VAL A 84 9.73 -5.03 2.26
C VAL A 84 8.23 -5.04 1.96
N ARG A 85 7.78 -5.86 1.00
CA ARG A 85 6.34 -5.97 0.66
C ARG A 85 5.51 -6.37 1.88
N THR A 86 5.95 -7.38 2.63
CA THR A 86 5.25 -7.82 3.84
C THR A 86 5.13 -6.69 4.87
N GLN A 87 6.23 -5.99 5.14
CA GLN A 87 6.23 -4.88 6.12
C GLN A 87 5.38 -3.69 5.67
N LEU A 88 5.40 -3.34 4.38
CA LEU A 88 4.54 -2.28 3.85
C LEU A 88 3.05 -2.64 3.96
N CYS A 89 2.67 -3.87 3.61
CA CYS A 89 1.30 -4.35 3.79
C CYS A 89 0.88 -4.36 5.27
N ASP A 90 1.76 -4.80 6.18
CA ASP A 90 1.47 -4.81 7.61
C ASP A 90 1.32 -3.40 8.19
N ARG A 91 2.12 -2.44 7.73
CA ARG A 91 1.99 -1.03 8.12
C ARG A 91 0.68 -0.44 7.60
N ALA A 92 0.37 -0.67 6.33
CA ALA A 92 -0.88 -0.21 5.71
C ALA A 92 -2.11 -0.77 6.45
N ARG A 93 -2.09 -2.05 6.78
CA ARG A 93 -3.15 -2.68 7.57
C ARG A 93 -3.30 -2.06 8.95
N ARG A 94 -2.20 -1.88 9.68
CA ARG A 94 -2.22 -1.23 11.00
C ARG A 94 -2.77 0.19 10.94
N ALA A 95 -2.32 0.99 9.98
CA ALA A 95 -2.80 2.36 9.81
C ALA A 95 -4.32 2.41 9.56
N VAL A 96 -4.84 1.51 8.73
CA VAL A 96 -6.29 1.42 8.48
C VAL A 96 -7.06 0.93 9.71
N ASP A 97 -6.52 -0.03 10.46
CA ASP A 97 -7.14 -0.52 11.68
C ASP A 97 -7.16 0.54 12.81
N GLU A 98 -6.14 1.39 12.90
CA GLU A 98 -6.09 2.56 13.79
C GLU A 98 -7.12 3.63 13.38
N GLN A 99 -7.37 3.78 12.08
CA GLN A 99 -8.33 4.74 11.52
C GLN A 99 -9.80 4.28 11.63
N LYS A 100 -10.09 3.16 12.32
CA LYS A 100 -11.45 2.59 12.41
C LYS A 100 -12.47 3.68 12.82
N PRO A 101 -13.39 4.08 11.93
CA PRO A 101 -14.35 5.14 12.24
C PRO A 101 -15.24 4.71 13.40
N ARG A 102 -15.56 5.64 14.30
CA ARG A 102 -16.53 5.36 15.36
C ARG A 102 -17.91 5.30 14.71
N ILE A 103 -18.79 4.45 15.24
CA ILE A 103 -20.15 4.22 14.70
C ILE A 103 -20.97 5.53 14.59
N GLU A 104 -20.57 6.56 15.33
CA GLU A 104 -21.19 7.88 15.41
C GLU A 104 -20.74 8.86 14.29
N ASP A 105 -19.70 8.53 13.52
CA ASP A 105 -19.14 9.43 12.51
C ASP A 105 -19.97 9.41 11.22
N ALA A 106 -20.42 10.60 10.77
CA ALA A 106 -21.25 10.78 9.58
C ALA A 106 -20.54 10.44 8.25
N ALA A 107 -19.20 10.30 8.27
CA ALA A 107 -18.39 9.89 7.14
C ALA A 107 -17.74 8.54 7.44
N ILE A 108 -18.22 7.48 6.79
CA ILE A 108 -17.75 6.11 6.98
C ILE A 108 -16.60 5.82 6.00
N ASP A 109 -15.56 6.67 6.00
CA ASP A 109 -14.40 6.51 5.11
C ASP A 109 -13.13 6.26 5.93
N CYS A 110 -12.49 5.11 5.71
CA CYS A 110 -11.19 4.72 6.29
C CYS A 110 -10.10 4.91 5.24
N SER A 111 -9.74 6.16 4.98
CA SER A 111 -8.67 6.50 4.05
C SER A 111 -7.41 6.89 4.82
N VAL A 112 -6.27 6.26 4.48
CA VAL A 112 -4.96 6.60 5.06
C VAL A 112 -3.95 6.86 3.96
N ALA A 113 -3.02 7.78 4.21
CA ALA A 113 -1.87 8.01 3.35
C ALA A 113 -0.60 7.65 4.10
N LEU A 114 0.28 6.87 3.46
CA LEU A 114 1.55 6.43 4.01
C LEU A 114 2.69 6.87 3.11
N ASP A 115 3.52 7.78 3.63
CA ASP A 115 4.77 8.16 2.98
C ASP A 115 5.85 7.10 3.28
N VAL A 116 6.37 6.49 2.21
CA VAL A 116 7.50 5.57 2.24
C VAL A 116 8.73 6.35 1.79
N THR A 117 9.37 6.97 2.76
CA THR A 117 10.68 7.60 2.58
C THR A 117 11.79 6.55 2.52
N HIS A 118 12.99 6.95 2.10
CA HIS A 118 14.16 6.09 2.16
C HIS A 118 14.40 5.47 3.56
N ALA A 119 14.24 6.29 4.62
CA ALA A 119 14.44 5.83 5.99
C ALA A 119 13.35 4.84 6.43
N GLU A 120 12.10 5.05 6.01
CA GLU A 120 11.00 4.11 6.23
C GLU A 120 11.25 2.78 5.51
N PHE A 121 11.75 2.84 4.27
CA PHE A 121 12.10 1.69 3.48
C PHE A 121 13.22 0.85 4.10
N GLU A 122 14.32 1.48 4.52
CA GLU A 122 15.44 0.77 5.14
C GLU A 122 15.04 0.17 6.50
N ARG A 123 14.13 0.82 7.25
CA ARG A 123 13.53 0.21 8.45
C ARG A 123 12.71 -1.04 8.12
N ALA A 124 11.93 -1.02 7.04
CA ALA A 124 11.18 -2.19 6.58
C ALA A 124 12.11 -3.35 6.17
N LEU A 125 13.26 -3.03 5.57
CA LEU A 125 14.27 -4.02 5.18
C LEU A 125 14.97 -4.67 6.40
N GLN A 126 15.19 -3.91 7.46
CA GLN A 126 15.84 -4.36 8.70
C GLN A 126 14.88 -5.05 9.68
N ALA A 127 13.57 -4.99 9.43
CA ALA A 127 12.59 -5.65 10.28
C ALA A 127 12.84 -7.17 10.32
N PRO A 128 12.77 -7.80 11.51
CA PRO A 128 13.09 -9.22 11.69
C PRO A 128 12.25 -10.14 10.80
#